data_AF-A0A7V7KBS2-F1
#
_entry.id   AF-A0A7V7KBS2-F1
#
_cell.length_a   1.000
_cell.length_b   1.000
_cell.length_c   1.000
_cell.angle_alpha   90.00
_cell.angle_beta   90.00
_cell.angle_gamma   90.00
#
_symmetry.space_group_name_H-M   'P 1'
#
loop_
_entity.id
_entity.type
_entity.pdbx_description
1 polymer ?
#
loop_
_entity_poly.entity_id
_entity_poly.type
_entity_poly.pdbx_seq_one_letter_code
_entity_poly.pdbx_strand_id
1 'polypeptide(L)'
;MQPFSAAVDTVFACFGVDAVYTPDGGGAVYVRVIVRCPDEIVGFGDTRILTETALFEVRASEVATPQSGDRLTVDGTDYVIQGEPERRDPDRLVWTLDVRPV
;
A
#
# COMPACT_ATOMS: atom_id res chain seq x y z
N MET A 1 -15.69 -7.55 -18.84
CA MET A 1 -15.74 -6.70 -17.63
C MET A 1 -15.70 -7.64 -16.44
N GLN A 2 -14.61 -7.65 -15.67
CA GLN A 2 -14.49 -8.53 -14.49
C GLN A 2 -15.14 -7.82 -13.31
N PRO A 3 -16.22 -8.34 -12.71
CA PRO A 3 -17.00 -7.61 -11.71
C PRO A 3 -16.18 -7.24 -10.47
N PHE A 4 -15.19 -8.07 -10.10
CA PHE A 4 -14.29 -7.81 -8.97
C PHE A 4 -13.36 -6.62 -9.21
N SER A 5 -12.79 -6.47 -10.41
CA SER A 5 -11.97 -5.30 -10.76
C SER A 5 -12.77 -4.01 -10.67
N ALA A 6 -14.00 -4.00 -11.19
CA ALA A 6 -14.85 -2.82 -11.12
C ALA A 6 -15.20 -2.43 -9.68
N ALA A 7 -15.39 -3.41 -8.80
CA ALA A 7 -15.61 -3.16 -7.37
C ALA A 7 -14.37 -2.55 -6.72
N VAL A 8 -13.17 -3.12 -6.94
CA VAL A 8 -11.90 -2.57 -6.44
C VAL A 8 -11.69 -1.14 -6.94
N ASP A 9 -11.89 -0.89 -8.23
CA ASP A 9 -11.77 0.46 -8.79
C ASP A 9 -12.73 1.46 -8.14
N THR A 10 -13.95 1.02 -7.80
CA THR A 10 -14.93 1.86 -7.10
C THR A 10 -14.49 2.18 -5.67
N VAL A 11 -13.94 1.20 -4.95
CA VAL A 11 -13.41 1.40 -3.59
C VAL A 11 -12.25 2.39 -3.61
N PHE A 12 -11.28 2.22 -4.52
CA PHE A 12 -10.16 3.15 -4.68
C PHE A 12 -10.61 4.52 -5.19
N ALA A 13 -11.71 4.62 -5.94
CA ALA A 13 -12.26 5.91 -6.34
C ALA A 13 -12.94 6.66 -5.19
N CYS A 14 -13.50 5.96 -4.21
CA CYS A 14 -14.22 6.57 -3.10
C CYS A 14 -13.34 6.85 -1.87
N PHE A 15 -12.39 5.96 -1.58
CA PHE A 15 -11.60 5.99 -0.34
C PHE A 15 -10.09 6.13 -0.57
N GLY A 16 -9.66 6.06 -1.82
CA GLY A 16 -8.24 6.20 -2.13
C GLY A 16 -7.77 7.64 -2.07
N VAL A 17 -6.52 7.80 -1.67
CA VAL A 17 -5.76 9.04 -1.63
C VAL A 17 -4.78 9.06 -2.80
N ASP A 18 -4.54 10.24 -3.37
CA ASP A 18 -3.64 10.38 -4.52
C ASP A 18 -2.18 10.16 -4.07
N ALA A 19 -1.61 9.10 -4.67
CA ALA A 19 -0.28 8.53 -4.58
C ALA A 19 0.73 9.05 -5.61
N VAL A 20 2.01 9.18 -5.26
CA VAL A 20 3.11 9.04 -6.23
C VAL A 20 3.99 7.86 -5.84
N TYR A 21 4.00 6.82 -6.68
CA TYR A 21 4.89 5.67 -6.53
C TYR A 21 6.14 5.86 -7.38
N THR A 22 7.32 5.69 -6.78
CA THR A 22 8.60 5.78 -7.48
C THR A 22 9.37 4.48 -7.25
N PRO A 23 9.51 3.63 -8.29
CA PRO A 23 10.35 2.44 -8.20
C PRO A 23 11.82 2.82 -8.02
N ASP A 24 12.62 1.95 -7.40
CA ASP A 24 14.06 2.15 -7.32
C ASP A 24 14.69 2.24 -8.73
N GLY A 25 15.28 3.39 -9.05
CA GLY A 25 15.81 3.70 -10.38
C GLY A 25 14.78 3.91 -11.50
N GLY A 26 13.48 3.95 -11.17
CA GLY A 26 12.39 4.12 -12.13
C GLY A 26 11.79 5.54 -12.19
N GLY A 27 10.85 5.74 -13.12
CA GLY A 27 10.08 6.98 -13.21
C GLY A 27 8.87 6.99 -12.27
N ALA A 28 8.54 8.15 -11.72
CA ALA A 28 7.38 8.34 -10.86
C ALA A 28 6.06 8.04 -11.59
N VAL A 29 5.17 7.30 -10.93
CA VAL A 29 3.85 6.90 -11.40
C VAL A 29 2.80 7.46 -10.46
N TYR A 30 1.79 8.14 -11.00
CA TYR A 30 0.62 8.56 -10.22
C TYR A 30 -0.27 7.35 -9.98
N VAL A 31 -0.58 7.09 -8.71
CA VAL A 31 -1.35 5.94 -8.26
C VAL A 31 -2.40 6.39 -7.27
N ARG A 32 -3.33 5.50 -6.91
CA ARG A 32 -4.24 5.73 -5.79
C ARG A 32 -3.98 4.69 -4.72
N VAL A 33 -3.82 5.13 -3.48
CA VAL A 33 -3.58 4.23 -2.34
C VAL A 33 -4.67 4.36 -1.29
N ILE A 34 -4.96 3.26 -0.60
CA ILE A 34 -5.80 3.29 0.60
C ILE A 34 -4.87 3.15 1.79
N VAL A 35 -4.87 4.15 2.66
CA VAL A 35 -4.09 4.12 3.90
C VAL A 35 -4.83 3.23 4.91
N ARG A 36 -4.24 2.08 5.23
CA ARG A 36 -4.63 1.31 6.41
C ARG A 36 -3.66 1.65 7.52
N CYS A 37 -4.11 2.49 8.45
CA CYS A 37 -3.48 2.55 9.75
C CYS A 37 -4.04 1.36 10.55
N PRO A 38 -3.27 0.28 10.77
CA PRO A 38 -3.74 -0.77 11.65
C PRO A 38 -3.71 -0.19 13.07
N ASP A 39 -4.87 0.21 13.60
CA ASP A 39 -5.09 0.19 15.05
C ASP A 39 -5.16 -1.27 15.54
N GLU A 40 -4.23 -2.12 15.11
CA GLU A 40 -4.18 -3.53 15.46
C GLU A 40 -3.18 -3.72 16.60
N ILE A 41 -3.72 -3.87 17.81
CA ILE A 41 -2.95 -4.28 18.99
C ILE A 41 -2.58 -5.76 18.80
N VAL A 42 -1.47 -6.02 18.12
CA VAL A 42 -0.91 -7.38 18.04
C VAL A 42 -0.27 -7.70 19.39
N GLY A 43 -1.00 -8.41 20.26
CA GLY A 43 -0.52 -8.84 21.56
C GLY A 43 0.51 -9.96 21.43
N PHE A 44 1.78 -9.65 21.70
CA PHE A 44 2.85 -10.64 21.84
C PHE A 44 3.43 -10.56 23.27
N GLY A 45 2.78 -11.26 24.23
CA GLY A 45 3.17 -11.24 25.65
C GLY A 45 2.82 -9.93 26.39
N ASP A 46 3.47 -9.67 27.53
CA ASP A 46 3.26 -8.49 28.41
C ASP A 46 3.92 -7.19 27.86
N THR A 47 4.41 -7.22 26.63
CA THR A 47 5.09 -6.07 26.00
C THR A 47 4.19 -5.48 24.92
N ARG A 48 3.74 -4.25 25.17
CA ARG A 48 3.02 -3.44 24.18
C ARG A 48 4.03 -2.90 23.18
N ILE A 49 4.15 -3.55 22.02
CA ILE A 49 4.92 -3.00 20.90
C ILE A 49 3.94 -2.20 20.05
N LEU A 50 3.97 -0.88 20.21
CA LEU A 50 3.28 0.04 19.31
C LEU A 50 4.17 0.19 18.07
N THR A 51 4.10 -0.75 17.13
CA THR A 51 4.77 -0.54 15.84
C THR A 51 3.83 0.33 15.01
N GLU A 52 4.20 1.58 14.76
CA GLU A 52 3.56 2.46 13.77
C GLU A 52 3.84 1.92 12.35
N THR A 53 3.46 0.67 12.08
CA THR A 53 3.52 0.09 10.74
C THR A 53 2.35 0.65 9.95
N ALA A 54 2.63 1.59 9.03
CA ALA A 54 1.62 2.05 8.10
C ALA A 54 1.50 1.02 6.97
N LEU A 55 0.29 0.46 6.79
CA LEU A 55 0.01 -0.47 5.71
C LEU A 55 -0.75 0.27 4.62
N PHE A 56 -0.23 0.30 3.40
CA PHE A 56 -0.92 0.93 2.28
C PHE A 56 -1.39 -0.12 1.29
N GLU A 57 -2.58 0.06 0.75
CA GLU A 57 -3.08 -0.77 -0.34
C GLU A 57 -2.97 -0.02 -1.67
N VAL A 58 -2.42 -0.67 -2.70
CA VAL A 58 -2.34 -0.13 -4.07
C VAL A 58 -2.87 -1.14 -5.07
N ARG A 59 -3.42 -0.68 -6.20
CA ARG A 59 -3.93 -1.59 -7.23
C ARG A 59 -2.80 -2.19 -8.05
N ALA A 60 -2.91 -3.48 -8.33
CA ALA A 60 -1.98 -4.19 -9.22
C ALA A 60 -2.04 -3.69 -10.68
N SER A 61 -3.14 -3.05 -11.06
CA SER A 61 -3.29 -2.38 -12.36
C SER A 61 -2.46 -1.09 -12.48
N GLU A 62 -2.16 -0.44 -11.36
CA GLU A 62 -1.33 0.77 -11.29
C GLU A 62 0.13 0.43 -11.04
N VAL A 63 0.39 -0.54 -10.16
CA VAL A 63 1.73 -1.02 -9.81
C VAL A 63 1.79 -2.54 -9.99
N ALA A 64 2.40 -2.98 -11.07
CA ALA A 64 2.44 -4.41 -11.41
C ALA A 64 3.33 -5.22 -10.46
N THR A 65 4.50 -4.67 -10.10
CA THR A 65 5.54 -5.37 -9.33
C THR A 65 6.20 -4.40 -8.33
N PRO A 66 5.52 -4.06 -7.22
CA PRO A 66 6.16 -3.30 -6.15
C PRO A 66 7.29 -4.12 -5.52
N GLN A 67 8.31 -3.45 -5.01
CA GLN A 67 9.48 -4.06 -4.37
C GLN A 67 9.84 -3.33 -3.07
N SER A 68 10.49 -4.05 -2.15
CA SER A 68 11.11 -3.42 -0.99
C SER A 68 12.17 -2.40 -1.45
N GLY A 69 12.19 -1.22 -0.84
CA GLY A 69 13.06 -0.10 -1.21
C GLY A 69 12.40 0.95 -2.11
N ASP A 70 11.29 0.62 -2.76
CA ASP A 70 10.54 1.61 -3.54
C ASP A 70 9.95 2.70 -2.64
N ARG A 71 9.67 3.86 -3.25
CA ARG A 71 9.13 5.02 -2.54
C ARG A 71 7.70 5.28 -2.89
N LEU A 72 6.96 5.79 -1.91
CA LEU A 72 5.63 6.29 -2.09
C LEU A 72 5.49 7.65 -1.40
N THR A 73 5.06 8.67 -2.13
CA THR A 73 4.75 9.98 -1.58
C THR A 73 3.24 10.12 -1.48
N VAL A 74 2.71 10.30 -0.28
CA VAL A 74 1.26 10.47 0.00
C VAL A 74 1.07 11.77 0.78
N ASP A 75 0.21 12.66 0.30
CA ASP A 75 -0.05 13.98 0.94
C ASP A 75 1.23 14.77 1.28
N GLY A 76 2.27 14.64 0.44
CA GLY A 76 3.57 15.30 0.63
C GLY A 76 4.48 14.66 1.69
N THR A 77 4.08 13.53 2.28
CA THR A 77 4.93 12.71 3.14
C THR A 77 5.53 11.56 2.34
N ASP A 78 6.84 11.37 2.46
CA ASP A 78 7.56 10.30 1.80
C ASP A 78 7.62 9.05 2.68
N TYR A 79 7.33 7.93 2.05
CA TYR A 79 7.37 6.59 2.64
C TYR A 79 8.27 5.69 1.80
N VAL A 80 8.90 4.72 2.46
CA VAL A 80 9.64 3.64 1.81
C VAL A 80 9.00 2.30 2.13
N ILE A 81 8.87 1.44 1.12
CA ILE A 81 8.42 0.07 1.30
C ILE A 81 9.53 -0.71 2.00
N GLN A 82 9.25 -1.25 3.19
CA GLN A 82 10.24 -1.94 4.02
C GLN A 82 10.09 -3.47 3.96
N GLY A 83 8.87 -3.98 3.85
CA GLY A 83 8.57 -5.40 3.74
C GLY A 83 8.46 -5.90 2.29
N GLU A 84 8.35 -7.21 2.12
CA GLU A 84 7.98 -7.78 0.82
C GLU A 84 6.50 -7.49 0.56
N PRO A 85 6.12 -6.87 -0.57
CA PRO A 85 4.73 -6.60 -0.89
C PRO A 85 3.88 -7.87 -0.89
N GLU A 86 2.77 -7.83 -0.18
CA GLU A 86 1.89 -8.99 -0.06
C GLU A 86 0.68 -8.85 -0.98
N ARG A 87 0.26 -9.97 -1.57
CA ARG A 87 -0.97 -10.06 -2.36
C ARG A 87 -1.74 -11.28 -1.93
N ARG A 88 -2.66 -11.07 -0.97
CA ARG A 88 -3.39 -12.15 -0.30
C ARG A 88 -4.74 -12.48 -0.95
N ASP A 89 -5.20 -11.66 -1.89
CA ASP A 89 -6.45 -11.85 -2.60
C ASP A 89 -6.33 -12.86 -3.77
N PRO A 90 -7.32 -13.76 -3.96
CA PRO A 90 -7.31 -14.77 -5.03
C PRO A 90 -7.24 -14.17 -6.43
N ASP A 91 -7.93 -13.03 -6.61
CA ASP A 91 -8.01 -12.30 -7.88
C ASP A 91 -6.78 -11.44 -8.15
N ARG A 92 -5.88 -11.29 -7.16
CA ARG A 92 -4.55 -10.72 -7.34
C ARG A 92 -4.59 -9.26 -7.85
N LEU A 93 -5.58 -8.50 -7.40
CA LEU A 93 -5.91 -7.14 -7.83
C LEU A 93 -5.31 -6.06 -6.94
N VAL A 94 -4.95 -6.36 -5.69
CA VAL A 94 -4.46 -5.37 -4.71
C VAL A 94 -3.15 -5.83 -4.09
N TRP A 95 -2.22 -4.90 -3.92
CA TRP A 95 -1.00 -5.10 -3.14
C TRP A 95 -1.16 -4.45 -1.78
N THR A 96 -0.72 -5.13 -0.73
CA THR A 96 -0.51 -4.58 0.60
C THR A 96 0.97 -4.28 0.76
N LEU A 97 1.27 -3.01 1.04
CA LEU A 97 2.62 -2.48 1.19
C LEU A 97 2.86 -2.15 2.65
N ASP A 98 3.87 -2.79 3.24
CA ASP A 98 4.40 -2.38 4.53
C ASP A 98 5.37 -1.21 4.31
N VAL A 99 5.00 -0.04 4.81
CA VAL A 99 5.77 1.19 4.62
C VAL A 99 6.16 1.85 5.93
N ARG A 100 7.25 2.62 5.88
CA ARG A 100 7.67 3.51 6.97
C ARG A 100 7.97 4.92 6.44
N PRO A 101 7.79 5.97 7.26
CA PRO A 101 8.21 7.32 6.91
C PRO A 101 9.73 7.42 6.66
N VAL A 102 10.14 8.36 5.82
CA VAL A 102 11.54 8.72 5.52
C VAL A 102 11.86 10.14 5.95
#